data_AF-A0A1E1UY00-F1
#
_entry.id   AF-A0A1E1UY00-F1
#
_cell.length_a   1.000
_cell.length_b   1.000
_cell.length_c   1.000
_cell.angle_alpha   90.00
_cell.angle_beta   90.00
_cell.angle_gamma   90.00
#
_symmetry.space_group_name_H-M   'P 1'
#
loop_
_entity.id
_entity.type
_entity.pdbx_description
1 polymer ?
#
loop_
_entity_poly.entity_id
_entity_poly.type
_entity_poly.pdbx_seq_one_letter_code
_entity_poly.pdbx_strand_id
1 'polypeptide(L)' 'MKRLVIIYSEEDYACACERLEELRTRPDCRAKEEELDAIHDAMLAWELRQDD' A
#
# COMPACT_ATOMS: atom_id res chain seq x y z
N MET A 1 1.77 -16.10 -0.20
CA MET A 1 0.42 -15.50 -0.08
C MET A 1 0.58 -14.02 -0.33
N LYS A 2 0.04 -13.47 -1.43
CA LYS A 2 0.01 -12.02 -1.62
C LYS A 2 -0.93 -11.45 -0.57
N ARG A 3 -0.42 -10.59 0.31
CA ARG A 3 -1.27 -9.79 1.19
C ARG A 3 -1.96 -8.77 0.29
N LEU A 4 -3.25 -8.97 0.04
CA LEU A 4 -4.06 -7.99 -0.69
C LEU A 4 -4.27 -6.81 0.25
N VAL A 5 -3.62 -5.69 -0.05
CA VAL A 5 -3.90 -4.40 0.60
C VAL A 5 -5.10 -3.82 -0.14
N ILE A 6 -6.15 -3.43 0.58
CA ILE A 6 -7.33 -2.79 -0.01
C ILE A 6 -7.71 -1.62 0.88
N ILE A 7 -7.85 -0.45 0.27
CA ILE A 7 -8.15 0.81 0.96
C ILE A 7 -9.61 1.15 0.67
N TYR A 8 -10.44 1.27 1.70
CA TYR A 8 -11.85 1.66 1.56
C TYR A 8 -12.16 3.00 2.22
N SER A 9 -11.29 3.46 3.11
CA SER A 9 -11.43 4.68 3.89
C SER A 9 -10.12 5.47 3.96
N GLU A 10 -10.21 6.72 4.40
CA GLU A 10 -9.04 7.56 4.67
C GLU A 10 -8.17 6.97 5.80
N GLU A 11 -8.77 6.27 6.77
CA GLU A 11 -8.02 5.54 7.81
C GLU A 11 -7.21 4.39 7.24
N ASP A 12 -7.77 3.63 6.28
CA ASP A 12 -7.01 2.58 5.58
C ASP A 12 -5.86 3.18 4.76
N TYR A 13 -6.07 4.36 4.18
CA TYR A 13 -5.05 5.07 3.42
C TYR A 13 -3.92 5.55 4.33
N ALA A 14 -4.24 6.09 5.51
CA ALA A 14 -3.26 6.46 6.53
C ALA A 14 -2.45 5.23 6.99
N CYS A 15 -3.12 4.11 7.27
CA CYS A 15 -2.45 2.86 7.65
C CYS A 15 -1.53 2.31 6.55
N ALA A 16 -1.95 2.42 5.28
CA ALA A 16 -1.13 2.06 4.12
C ALA A 16 0.14 2.93 4.02
N CYS A 17 0.03 4.24 4.26
CA CYS A 17 1.17 5.16 4.33
C CYS A 17 2.15 4.79 5.44
N GLU A 18 1.67 4.54 6.67
CA GLU A 18 2.52 4.11 7.78
C GLU A 18 3.27 2.81 7.46
N ARG A 19 2.56 1.85 6.86
CA ARG A 19 3.15 0.57 6.44
C ARG A 19 4.21 0.77 5.34
N LEU A 20 3.97 1.70 4.41
CA LEU A 20 4.92 2.07 3.36
C LEU A 20 6.20 2.64 3.96
N GLU A 21 6.09 3.54 4.93
CA GLU A 21 7.24 4.11 5.64
C GLU A 21 8.03 3.04 6.40
N GLU A 22 7.35 2.16 7.14
CA GLU A 22 8.00 1.03 7.78
C GLU A 22 8.76 0.14 6.78
N LEU A 23 8.13 -0.17 5.65
CA LEU A 23 8.75 -0.99 4.61
C LEU A 23 9.97 -0.31 4.00
N ARG A 24 9.94 1.01 3.80
CA ARG A 24 11.08 1.77 3.27
C ARG A 24 12.31 1.68 4.19
N THR A 25 12.12 1.57 5.51
CA THR A 25 13.23 1.38 6.47
C THR A 25 13.81 -0.04 6.48
N ARG A 26 13.09 -1.04 5.94
CA ARG A 26 13.57 -2.42 5.86
C ARG A 26 14.57 -2.59 4.73
N PRO A 27 15.52 -3.54 4.86
CA PRO A 27 16.44 -3.88 3.79
C PRO A 27 15.70 -4.32 2.53
N ASP A 28 16.23 -3.92 1.37
CA ASP A 28 15.66 -4.26 0.07
C ASP A 28 15.73 -5.76 -0.18
N CYS A 29 14.55 -6.34 -0.35
CA CYS A 29 14.32 -7.74 -0.59
C CYS A 29 13.13 -7.87 -1.53
N ARG A 30 13.09 -8.91 -2.35
CA ARG A 30 11.98 -9.14 -3.29
C ARG A 30 10.60 -9.10 -2.60
N ALA A 31 10.50 -9.65 -1.39
CA ALA A 31 9.26 -9.64 -0.61
C ALA A 31 8.82 -8.23 -0.17
N LYS A 32 9.77 -7.31 0.05
CA LYS A 32 9.48 -5.88 0.34
C LYS A 32 8.94 -5.21 -0.91
N GLU A 33 9.60 -5.41 -2.06
CA GLU A 33 9.14 -4.85 -3.34
C GLU A 33 7.73 -5.35 -3.68
N GLU A 34 7.46 -6.65 -3.55
CA GLU A 34 6.12 -7.22 -3.76
C GLU A 34 5.05 -6.63 -2.84
N GLU A 35 5.40 -6.24 -1.60
CA GLU A 35 4.48 -5.61 -0.66
C GLU A 35 4.31 -4.11 -0.93
N LEU A 36 5.37 -3.40 -1.33
CA LEU A 36 5.32 -2.00 -1.75
C LEU A 36 4.44 -1.84 -3.00
N ASP A 37 4.61 -2.71 -4.00
CA ASP A 37 3.78 -2.73 -5.21
C ASP A 37 2.29 -2.91 -4.86
N ALA A 38 1.98 -3.84 -3.94
CA ALA A 38 0.61 -4.09 -3.51
C ALA A 38 -0.01 -2.88 -2.76
N ILE A 39 0.78 -2.18 -1.94
CA ILE A 39 0.33 -0.97 -1.24
C ILE A 39 0.07 0.16 -2.24
N HIS A 40 0.99 0.40 -3.18
CA HIS A 40 0.83 1.42 -4.22
C HIS A 40 -0.38 1.14 -5.11
N ASP A 41 -0.60 -0.11 -5.53
CA ASP A 41 -1.75 -0.51 -6.33
C ASP A 41 -3.08 -0.23 -5.60
N ALA A 42 -3.11 -0.53 -4.29
CA ALA A 42 -4.28 -0.26 -3.44
C ALA A 42 -4.57 1.24 -3.27
N MET A 43 -3.53 2.06 -3.10
CA MET A 43 -3.63 3.52 -2.98
C MET A 43 -4.15 4.12 -4.27
N LEU A 44 -3.54 3.76 -5.40
CA LEU A 44 -3.97 4.20 -6.72
C LEU A 44 -5.42 3.81 -7.02
N ALA A 45 -5.81 2.57 -6.70
CA ALA A 45 -7.20 2.11 -6.89
C ALA A 45 -8.21 2.85 -6.01
N TRP A 46 -7.79 3.38 -4.85
CA TRP A 46 -8.64 4.22 -4.02
C TRP A 46 -8.71 5.65 -4.56
N GLU A 47 -7.59 6.26 -4.94
CA GLU A 47 -7.54 7.59 -5.55
C GLU A 47 -8.38 7.66 -6.84
N LEU A 48 -8.26 6.65 -7.71
CA LEU A 48 -9.08 6.53 -8.93
C LEU A 48 -10.58 6.43 -8.64
N ARG A 49 -10.99 5.87 -7.49
CA ARG A 49 -12.40 5.82 -7.09
C ARG A 49 -12.91 7.15 -6.52
N GLN A 50 -12.03 8.05 -6.11
CA GLN A 50 -12.42 9.37 -5.62
C GLN A 50 -12.52 10.41 -6.75
N ASP A 51 -11.84 10.17 -7.88
CA ASP A 51 -11.86 11.05 -9.05
C ASP A 51 -13.11 10.85 -9.95
N ASP A 52 -13.83 9.72 -9.80
CA ASP A 52 -15.08 9.37 -10.51
C ASP A 52 -16.35 9.85 -9.76
#